data_AF-A0A945LGQ5-F1
#
_entry.id   AF-A0A945LGQ5-F1
#
_cell.length_a   1.000
_cell.length_b   1.000
_cell.length_c   1.000
_cell.angle_alpha   90.00
_cell.angle_beta   90.00
_cell.angle_gamma   90.00
#
_symmetry.space_group_name_H-M   'P 1'
#
loop_
_entity.id
_entity.type
_entity.pdbx_description
1 polymer ?
#
loop_
_entity_poly.entity_id
_entity_poly.type
_entity_poly.pdbx_seq_one_letter_code
_entity_poly.pdbx_strand_id
1 'polypeptide(L)'
;MEKFDFIVDLLGGDGSLGSEAKGRVNMPKRLQQVSAGILALFLVVSIAVSPTGAAADDAAQARTFIVELAEKAVTSLTTEGIDQTERRDRFRKLMLEYFAFKGIAKWVLGRYWRRASGDEREQYLALFEKLMVVVYADRFAKYSGEKLDVGKSELRSGNDILVHSTIRRPEGLKPVAVAWRLRKLKDNYKIVDVMVEGLSMGLTQQKEFSSVIRQNGGKVQGLLDELKKRLDANT
;
A
#
# COMPACT_ATOMS: atom_id res chain seq x y z
N MET A 1 0.89 16.49 -16.93
CA MET A 1 1.45 15.55 -15.95
C MET A 1 0.71 15.76 -14.64
N GLU A 2 -0.39 15.03 -14.46
CA GLU A 2 -1.10 15.02 -13.19
C GLU A 2 -0.29 14.22 -12.16
N LYS A 3 -0.56 14.40 -10.87
CA LYS A 3 0.14 13.64 -9.81
C LYS A 3 -0.17 12.14 -9.83
N PHE A 4 -1.16 11.72 -10.62
CA PHE A 4 -1.48 10.34 -10.91
C PHE A 4 -0.42 9.70 -11.82
N ASP A 5 -0.07 10.35 -12.94
CA ASP A 5 0.97 9.93 -13.88
C ASP A 5 2.28 9.61 -13.15
N PHE A 6 2.74 10.51 -12.28
CA PHE A 6 3.98 10.32 -11.53
C PHE A 6 4.04 9.00 -10.73
N ILE A 7 2.93 8.54 -10.14
CA ILE A 7 2.94 7.27 -9.38
C ILE A 7 2.71 6.07 -10.30
N VAL A 8 1.98 6.27 -11.39
CA VAL A 8 1.85 5.31 -12.49
C VAL A 8 3.23 4.99 -13.10
N ASP A 9 4.06 6.02 -13.30
CA ASP A 9 5.39 5.95 -13.91
C ASP A 9 6.45 5.42 -12.94
N LEU A 10 6.39 5.86 -11.66
CA LEU A 10 7.26 5.37 -10.58
C LEU A 10 7.21 3.85 -10.45
N LEU A 11 6.04 3.26 -10.71
CA LEU A 11 5.79 1.82 -10.71
C LEU A 11 5.98 1.11 -12.08
N GLY A 12 6.29 1.82 -13.19
CA GLY A 12 6.45 1.13 -14.48
C GLY A 12 6.61 1.98 -15.75
N GLY A 13 7.66 2.82 -15.83
CA GLY A 13 8.16 3.46 -17.06
C GLY A 13 7.75 4.94 -17.18
N ASP A 14 8.55 5.85 -17.74
CA ASP A 14 9.79 5.66 -18.50
C ASP A 14 11.09 5.98 -17.72
N GLY A 15 12.24 5.75 -18.38
CA GLY A 15 13.57 5.98 -17.85
C GLY A 15 14.14 7.35 -18.21
N SER A 16 13.52 8.44 -17.74
CA SER A 16 14.12 9.78 -17.83
C SER A 16 14.05 10.52 -16.49
N LEU A 17 15.22 10.85 -15.92
CA LEU A 17 15.58 12.18 -15.42
C LEU A 17 16.89 12.15 -14.59
N GLY A 18 17.80 13.05 -14.97
CA GLY A 18 18.60 13.85 -14.03
C GLY A 18 19.53 13.14 -13.04
N SER A 19 20.80 13.02 -13.42
CA SER A 19 21.90 12.96 -12.45
C SER A 19 21.96 14.24 -11.62
N GLU A 20 22.01 14.15 -10.28
CA GLU A 20 22.98 14.94 -9.50
C GLU A 20 23.14 14.52 -8.02
N ALA A 21 24.23 15.04 -7.44
CA ALA A 21 24.55 15.21 -6.01
C ALA A 21 24.82 13.97 -5.12
N LYS A 22 26.08 13.91 -4.67
CA LYS A 22 26.72 12.90 -3.82
C LYS A 22 27.00 13.52 -2.44
N GLY A 23 26.52 12.93 -1.35
CA GLY A 23 26.73 13.46 0.01
C GLY A 23 26.85 12.36 1.07
N ARG A 24 28.08 12.06 1.51
CA ARG A 24 28.35 11.19 2.68
C ARG A 24 28.37 12.03 3.95
N VAL A 25 27.75 11.55 5.02
CA VAL A 25 27.98 12.06 6.38
C VAL A 25 28.43 10.91 7.27
N ASN A 26 29.63 11.03 7.83
CA ASN A 26 30.17 10.11 8.83
C ASN A 26 29.49 10.34 10.19
N MET A 27 29.22 9.25 10.92
CA MET A 27 28.80 9.31 12.32
C MET A 27 30.00 8.98 13.23
N PRO A 28 30.43 9.89 14.13
CA PRO A 28 31.54 9.61 15.04
C PRO A 28 31.11 8.66 16.16
N LYS A 29 31.87 7.58 16.35
CA LYS A 29 31.84 6.79 17.60
C LYS A 29 32.46 7.64 18.73
N ARG A 30 31.83 7.70 19.89
CA ARG A 30 32.56 7.81 21.16
C ARG A 30 32.02 6.87 22.24
N LEU A 31 32.99 6.31 22.95
CA LEU A 31 32.89 5.31 24.00
C LEU A 31 33.18 6.03 25.34
N GLN A 32 32.84 5.38 26.47
CA GLN A 32 33.43 5.63 27.81
C GLN A 32 33.04 6.98 28.49
N GLN A 33 32.97 7.11 29.82
CA GLN A 33 33.29 6.15 30.91
C GLN A 33 32.52 6.43 32.22
N VAL A 34 32.13 5.34 32.90
CA VAL A 34 32.14 5.06 34.37
C VAL A 34 32.47 6.25 35.29
N SER A 35 31.69 6.62 36.32
CA SER A 35 31.51 5.98 37.66
C SER A 35 30.49 6.83 38.48
N ALA A 36 29.90 6.50 39.64
CA ALA A 36 29.79 5.34 40.56
C ALA A 36 28.38 5.45 41.26
N GLY A 37 27.94 4.74 42.31
CA GLY A 37 28.47 3.66 43.17
C GLY A 37 27.48 3.36 44.33
N ILE A 38 27.84 2.41 45.20
CA ILE A 38 27.19 2.03 46.48
C ILE A 38 25.91 1.15 46.41
N LEU A 39 26.00 0.00 47.08
CA LEU A 39 24.96 -1.01 47.32
C LEU A 39 23.73 -0.45 48.06
N ALA A 40 22.54 -0.82 47.58
CA ALA A 40 21.35 -0.97 48.41
C ALA A 40 20.63 -2.27 48.02
N LEU A 41 20.39 -3.14 48.99
CA LEU A 41 19.83 -4.48 48.79
C LEU A 41 18.31 -4.42 48.58
N PHE A 42 17.88 -4.41 47.31
CA PHE A 42 16.52 -4.79 46.92
C PHE A 42 16.59 -5.73 45.72
N LEU A 43 16.47 -7.04 45.99
CA LEU A 43 16.18 -8.03 44.95
C LEU A 43 14.70 -7.92 44.55
N VAL A 44 14.33 -6.81 43.94
CA VAL A 44 13.14 -6.78 43.10
C VAL A 44 13.49 -7.63 41.88
N VAL A 45 13.03 -8.88 41.88
CA VAL A 45 12.92 -9.67 40.65
C VAL A 45 11.87 -8.97 39.79
N SER A 46 12.31 -7.97 39.04
CA SER A 46 11.58 -7.42 37.92
C SER A 46 11.44 -8.54 36.92
N ILE A 47 10.34 -9.30 37.02
CA ILE A 47 9.85 -10.10 35.91
C ILE A 47 9.56 -9.09 34.81
N ALA A 48 10.55 -8.91 33.92
CA ALA A 48 10.34 -8.25 32.65
C ALA A 48 9.41 -9.15 31.85
N VAL A 49 8.10 -8.96 32.04
CA VAL A 49 7.06 -9.56 31.21
C VAL A 49 7.26 -8.98 29.81
N SER A 50 8.10 -9.67 29.03
CA SER A 50 8.34 -9.32 27.65
C SER A 50 7.03 -9.57 26.90
N PRO A 51 6.38 -8.55 26.32
CA PRO A 51 5.07 -8.68 25.71
C PRO A 51 5.21 -9.27 24.29
N THR A 52 5.83 -10.45 24.17
CA THR A 52 6.49 -10.89 22.92
C THR A 52 6.31 -12.38 22.62
N GLY A 53 5.07 -12.88 22.72
CA GLY A 53 4.62 -14.04 21.94
C GLY A 53 3.77 -13.55 20.76
N ALA A 54 2.47 -13.37 21.02
CA ALA A 54 1.46 -12.97 20.02
C ALA A 54 1.85 -11.79 19.11
N ALA A 55 2.55 -10.76 19.61
CA ALA A 55 2.96 -9.61 18.81
C ALA A 55 4.08 -9.93 17.79
N ALA A 56 4.94 -10.90 18.10
CA ALA A 56 5.95 -11.40 17.16
C ALA A 56 5.31 -12.34 16.13
N ASP A 57 4.38 -13.19 16.59
CA ASP A 57 3.62 -14.10 15.73
C ASP A 57 2.76 -13.35 14.71
N ASP A 58 2.04 -12.30 15.14
CA ASP A 58 1.23 -11.44 14.26
C ASP A 58 2.08 -10.79 13.15
N ALA A 59 3.29 -10.33 13.49
CA ALA A 59 4.20 -9.73 12.52
C ALA A 59 4.71 -10.75 11.49
N ALA A 60 5.06 -11.97 11.93
CA ALA A 60 5.51 -13.05 11.06
C ALA A 60 4.37 -13.55 10.13
N GLN A 61 3.15 -13.68 10.66
CA GLN A 61 1.96 -14.03 9.86
C GLN A 61 1.64 -12.95 8.83
N ALA A 62 1.70 -11.67 9.20
CA ALA A 62 1.53 -10.55 8.28
C ALA A 62 2.57 -10.55 7.14
N ARG A 63 3.82 -10.92 7.41
CA ARG A 63 4.85 -11.09 6.38
C ARG A 63 4.49 -12.22 5.41
N THR A 64 4.08 -13.37 5.94
CA THR A 64 3.68 -14.56 5.15
C THR A 64 2.49 -14.24 4.24
N PHE A 65 1.47 -13.56 4.76
CA PHE A 65 0.31 -13.09 4.00
C PHE A 65 0.66 -12.22 2.77
N ILE A 66 1.71 -11.39 2.86
CA ILE A 66 2.20 -10.58 1.73
C ILE A 66 2.99 -11.43 0.72
N VAL A 67 3.75 -12.43 1.18
CA VAL A 67 4.43 -13.40 0.28
C VAL A 67 3.39 -14.19 -0.52
N GLU A 68 2.38 -14.75 0.15
CA GLU A 68 1.27 -15.48 -0.48
C GLU A 68 0.50 -14.62 -1.50
N LEU A 69 0.21 -13.36 -1.16
CA LEU A 69 -0.41 -12.42 -2.09
C LEU A 69 0.45 -12.23 -3.35
N ALA A 70 1.75 -11.98 -3.18
CA ALA A 70 2.64 -11.73 -4.30
C ALA A 70 2.76 -12.96 -5.22
N GLU A 71 2.88 -14.15 -4.64
CA GLU A 71 2.93 -15.41 -5.38
C GLU A 71 1.62 -15.69 -6.12
N LYS A 72 0.46 -15.59 -5.45
CA LYS A 72 -0.86 -15.73 -6.08
C LYS A 72 -1.07 -14.68 -7.19
N ALA A 73 -0.65 -13.44 -6.98
CA ALA A 73 -0.83 -12.36 -7.96
C ALA A 73 0.00 -12.61 -9.22
N VAL A 74 1.27 -12.98 -9.11
CA VAL A 74 2.10 -13.32 -10.28
C VAL A 74 1.52 -14.55 -10.98
N THR A 75 1.41 -15.69 -10.28
CA THR A 75 0.95 -16.96 -10.88
C THR A 75 -0.43 -16.87 -11.54
N SER A 76 -1.37 -16.14 -10.93
CA SER A 76 -2.74 -16.02 -11.43
C SER A 76 -2.92 -14.99 -12.56
N LEU A 77 -2.12 -13.92 -12.61
CA LEU A 77 -2.33 -12.78 -13.53
C LEU A 77 -1.38 -12.77 -14.73
N THR A 78 -0.25 -13.49 -14.62
CA THR A 78 0.73 -13.69 -15.70
C THR A 78 0.65 -15.09 -16.31
N THR A 79 -0.44 -15.82 -16.07
CA THR A 79 -0.71 -17.11 -16.74
C THR A 79 -0.79 -16.89 -18.26
N GLU A 80 -0.11 -17.72 -19.04
CA GLU A 80 -0.21 -17.68 -20.50
C GLU A 80 -1.63 -17.97 -21.00
N GLY A 81 -2.00 -17.40 -22.14
CA GLY A 81 -3.28 -17.64 -22.80
C GLY A 81 -4.52 -16.96 -22.20
N ILE A 82 -4.42 -16.26 -21.05
CA ILE A 82 -5.57 -15.54 -20.49
C ILE A 82 -5.76 -14.16 -21.14
N ASP A 83 -6.99 -13.85 -21.51
CA ASP A 83 -7.36 -12.55 -22.08
C ASP A 83 -7.40 -11.43 -21.01
N GLN A 84 -7.72 -10.20 -21.46
CA GLN A 84 -7.81 -9.04 -20.59
C GLN A 84 -8.98 -9.13 -19.59
N THR A 85 -10.12 -9.70 -19.99
CA THR A 85 -11.32 -9.83 -19.16
C THR A 85 -11.07 -10.79 -18.01
N GLU A 86 -10.55 -11.99 -18.30
CA GLU A 86 -10.21 -13.00 -17.29
C GLU A 86 -9.11 -12.48 -16.34
N ARG A 87 -8.11 -11.75 -16.85
CA ARG A 87 -7.08 -11.11 -16.00
C ARG A 87 -7.68 -10.04 -15.07
N ARG A 88 -8.57 -9.19 -15.58
CA ARG A 88 -9.31 -8.18 -14.79
C ARG A 88 -10.18 -8.85 -13.71
N ASP A 89 -10.84 -9.96 -14.03
CA ASP A 89 -11.68 -10.70 -13.09
C ASP A 89 -10.89 -11.43 -12.01
N ARG A 90 -9.74 -12.02 -12.35
CA ARG A 90 -8.79 -12.60 -11.38
C ARG A 90 -8.21 -11.53 -10.46
N PHE A 91 -7.81 -10.38 -11.00
CA PHE A 91 -7.33 -9.25 -10.20
C PHE A 91 -8.41 -8.75 -9.23
N ARG A 92 -9.67 -8.63 -9.68
CA ARG A 92 -10.80 -8.28 -8.81
C ARG A 92 -10.95 -9.25 -7.64
N LYS A 93 -10.89 -10.56 -7.89
CA LYS A 93 -10.98 -11.61 -6.85
C LYS A 93 -9.87 -11.42 -5.80
N LEU A 94 -8.61 -11.33 -6.23
CA LEU A 94 -7.46 -11.11 -5.35
C LEU A 94 -7.56 -9.78 -4.57
N MET A 95 -7.98 -8.68 -5.21
CA MET A 95 -8.17 -7.39 -4.56
C MET A 95 -9.21 -7.47 -3.43
N LEU A 96 -10.36 -8.10 -3.66
CA LEU A 96 -11.42 -8.25 -2.64
C LEU A 96 -11.03 -9.27 -1.55
N GLU A 97 -10.25 -10.29 -1.88
CA GLU A 97 -9.71 -11.29 -0.95
C GLU A 97 -8.62 -10.71 -0.02
N TYR A 98 -7.71 -9.87 -0.52
CA TYR A 98 -6.55 -9.42 0.25
C TYR A 98 -6.66 -7.99 0.81
N PHE A 99 -7.46 -7.11 0.21
CA PHE A 99 -7.60 -5.72 0.65
C PHE A 99 -8.91 -5.51 1.42
N ALA A 100 -8.89 -4.56 2.36
CA ALA A 100 -10.09 -4.05 3.02
C ALA A 100 -10.83 -3.08 2.08
N PHE A 101 -11.11 -3.48 0.83
CA PHE A 101 -11.50 -2.60 -0.27
C PHE A 101 -12.61 -1.60 0.09
N LYS A 102 -13.74 -2.07 0.65
CA LYS A 102 -14.84 -1.19 1.09
C LYS A 102 -14.42 -0.21 2.20
N GLY A 103 -13.45 -0.55 3.05
CA GLY A 103 -12.88 0.35 4.04
C GLY A 103 -11.94 1.39 3.42
N ILE A 104 -11.07 0.96 2.49
CA ILE A 104 -10.18 1.84 1.72
C ILE A 104 -11.00 2.86 0.94
N ALA A 105 -11.98 2.43 0.14
CA ALA A 105 -12.83 3.32 -0.65
C ALA A 105 -13.55 4.38 0.22
N LYS A 106 -14.15 3.96 1.35
CA LYS A 106 -14.77 4.89 2.32
C LYS A 106 -13.78 5.92 2.85
N TRP A 107 -12.56 5.49 3.18
CA TRP A 107 -11.51 6.38 3.67
C TRP A 107 -10.98 7.32 2.58
N VAL A 108 -10.82 6.83 1.35
CA VAL A 108 -10.41 7.62 0.18
C VAL A 108 -11.44 8.69 -0.18
N LEU A 109 -12.75 8.40 -0.11
CA LEU A 109 -13.79 9.44 -0.23
C LEU A 109 -13.84 10.38 0.99
N GLY A 110 -13.30 9.94 2.14
CA GLY A 110 -13.05 10.75 3.32
C GLY A 110 -14.30 11.42 3.87
N ARG A 111 -14.22 12.72 4.15
CA ARG A 111 -15.36 13.48 4.73
C ARG A 111 -16.61 13.50 3.83
N TYR A 112 -16.45 13.27 2.52
CA TYR A 112 -17.55 13.27 1.57
C TYR A 112 -18.37 11.98 1.63
N TRP A 113 -17.81 10.86 2.12
CA TRP A 113 -18.58 9.64 2.35
C TRP A 113 -19.80 9.89 3.25
N ARG A 114 -19.63 10.69 4.31
CA ARG A 114 -20.71 11.08 5.23
C ARG A 114 -21.76 12.00 4.59
N ARG A 115 -21.44 12.69 3.50
CA ARG A 115 -22.30 13.63 2.79
C ARG A 115 -23.03 13.01 1.60
N ALA A 116 -22.44 11.96 1.00
CA ALA A 116 -23.03 11.21 -0.09
C ALA A 116 -24.35 10.53 0.30
N SER A 117 -25.31 10.48 -0.64
CA SER A 117 -26.54 9.69 -0.53
C SER A 117 -26.26 8.18 -0.50
N GLY A 118 -27.31 7.35 -0.36
CA GLY A 118 -27.18 5.89 -0.52
C GLY A 118 -26.67 5.53 -1.91
N ASP A 119 -27.37 6.04 -2.93
CA ASP A 119 -27.12 5.78 -4.35
C ASP A 119 -25.74 6.31 -4.78
N GLU A 120 -25.34 7.51 -4.33
CA GLU A 120 -24.00 8.06 -4.60
C GLU A 120 -22.89 7.18 -4.00
N ARG A 121 -23.12 6.56 -2.83
CA ARG A 121 -22.16 5.64 -2.20
C ARG A 121 -22.05 4.32 -2.94
N GLU A 122 -23.17 3.78 -3.41
CA GLU A 122 -23.19 2.55 -4.20
C GLU A 122 -22.53 2.77 -5.57
N GLN A 123 -22.91 3.83 -6.29
CA GLN A 123 -22.29 4.20 -7.56
C GLN A 123 -20.79 4.50 -7.37
N TYR A 124 -20.39 5.20 -6.30
CA TYR A 124 -18.97 5.42 -5.98
C TYR A 124 -18.21 4.11 -5.80
N LEU A 125 -18.73 3.17 -5.01
CA LEU A 125 -18.05 1.90 -4.76
C LEU A 125 -17.88 1.09 -6.04
N ALA A 126 -18.92 1.01 -6.88
CA ALA A 126 -18.87 0.31 -8.15
C ALA A 126 -17.90 0.94 -9.16
N LEU A 127 -17.90 2.27 -9.29
CA LEU A 127 -16.98 2.98 -10.19
C LEU A 127 -15.53 2.91 -9.70
N PHE A 128 -15.30 3.06 -8.40
CA PHE A 128 -13.97 2.96 -7.81
C PHE A 128 -13.40 1.54 -7.96
N GLU A 129 -14.23 0.49 -7.78
CA GLU A 129 -13.79 -0.89 -7.99
C GLU A 129 -13.39 -1.14 -9.44
N LYS A 130 -14.25 -0.75 -10.40
CA LYS A 130 -13.96 -0.85 -11.83
C LYS A 130 -12.67 -0.13 -12.20
N LEU A 131 -12.46 1.10 -11.70
CA LEU A 131 -11.28 1.89 -12.02
C LEU A 131 -10.00 1.24 -11.48
N MET A 132 -10.03 0.75 -10.23
CA MET A 132 -8.90 0.01 -9.64
C MET A 132 -8.59 -1.26 -10.44
N VAL A 133 -9.60 -2.02 -10.86
CA VAL A 133 -9.38 -3.22 -11.69
C VAL A 133 -8.72 -2.87 -13.03
N VAL A 134 -9.25 -1.87 -13.74
CA VAL A 134 -8.75 -1.47 -15.06
C VAL A 134 -7.32 -0.91 -15.00
N VAL A 135 -7.04 0.02 -14.06
CA VAL A 135 -5.74 0.71 -13.95
C VAL A 135 -4.59 -0.22 -13.57
N TYR A 136 -4.87 -1.30 -12.83
CA TYR A 136 -3.82 -2.17 -12.26
C TYR A 136 -3.76 -3.57 -12.88
N ALA A 137 -4.89 -4.21 -13.25
CA ALA A 137 -4.88 -5.57 -13.79
C ALA A 137 -4.14 -5.66 -15.14
N ASP A 138 -4.34 -4.66 -16.01
CA ASP A 138 -3.77 -4.64 -17.36
C ASP A 138 -2.24 -4.50 -17.35
N ARG A 139 -1.66 -3.97 -16.27
CA ARG A 139 -0.20 -3.90 -16.09
C ARG A 139 0.45 -5.26 -15.98
N PHE A 140 -0.25 -6.27 -15.45
CA PHE A 140 0.27 -7.63 -15.35
C PHE A 140 0.46 -8.30 -16.73
N ALA A 141 -0.18 -7.78 -17.79
CA ALA A 141 0.12 -8.21 -19.17
C ALA A 141 1.50 -7.75 -19.67
N LYS A 142 2.13 -6.78 -18.99
CA LYS A 142 3.49 -6.26 -19.27
C LYS A 142 4.51 -6.67 -18.20
N TYR A 143 4.15 -7.57 -17.28
CA TYR A 143 5.05 -8.05 -16.22
C TYR A 143 6.31 -8.68 -16.85
N SER A 144 7.48 -8.21 -16.43
CA SER A 144 8.77 -8.54 -17.05
C SER A 144 9.67 -9.40 -16.15
N GLY A 145 9.15 -9.87 -15.01
CA GLY A 145 9.88 -10.68 -14.03
C GLY A 145 10.32 -9.89 -12.79
N GLU A 146 9.67 -8.76 -12.49
CA GLU A 146 9.92 -7.94 -11.31
C GLU A 146 9.71 -8.75 -10.01
N LYS A 147 10.69 -8.77 -9.12
CA LYS A 147 10.64 -9.58 -7.89
C LYS A 147 10.30 -8.73 -6.67
N LEU A 148 9.28 -9.13 -5.91
CA LEU A 148 8.97 -8.52 -4.62
C LEU A 148 9.78 -9.20 -3.50
N ASP A 149 10.80 -8.52 -3.01
CA ASP A 149 11.54 -8.94 -1.83
C ASP A 149 10.78 -8.51 -0.57
N VAL A 150 10.11 -9.45 0.11
CA VAL A 150 9.38 -9.16 1.35
C VAL A 150 10.33 -9.16 2.55
N GLY A 151 10.64 -7.96 3.04
CA GLY A 151 11.56 -7.69 4.14
C GLY A 151 10.92 -7.79 5.52
N LYS A 152 11.30 -6.87 6.43
CA LYS A 152 10.85 -6.87 7.82
C LYS A 152 9.38 -6.48 7.98
N SER A 153 8.75 -7.05 9.00
CA SER A 153 7.43 -6.67 9.52
C SER A 153 7.59 -5.96 10.87
N GLU A 154 6.79 -4.92 11.12
CA GLU A 154 6.80 -4.17 12.39
C GLU A 154 5.37 -3.82 12.83
N LEU A 155 5.05 -4.07 14.10
CA LEU A 155 3.79 -3.64 14.70
C LEU A 155 3.84 -2.13 14.98
N ARG A 156 2.77 -1.41 14.65
CA ARG A 156 2.56 0.00 14.92
C ARG A 156 1.36 0.21 15.85
N SER A 157 1.14 1.44 16.30
CA SER A 157 -0.01 1.80 17.13
C SER A 157 -1.34 1.53 16.42
N GLY A 158 -2.38 1.21 17.18
CA GLY A 158 -3.73 0.98 16.63
C GLY A 158 -3.91 -0.33 15.86
N ASN A 159 -3.08 -1.35 16.13
CA ASN A 159 -3.07 -2.67 15.49
C ASN A 159 -2.77 -2.65 13.97
N ASP A 160 -2.16 -1.57 13.48
CA ASP A 160 -1.58 -1.53 12.13
C ASP A 160 -0.25 -2.31 12.14
N ILE A 161 -0.03 -3.20 11.17
CA ILE A 161 1.26 -3.88 10.94
C ILE A 161 1.83 -3.35 9.63
N LEU A 162 3.08 -2.91 9.62
CA LEU A 162 3.79 -2.54 8.40
C LEU A 162 4.71 -3.66 7.96
N VAL A 163 4.45 -4.21 6.77
CA VAL A 163 5.37 -5.14 6.09
C VAL A 163 6.15 -4.34 5.05
N HIS A 164 7.46 -4.25 5.22
CA HIS A 164 8.35 -3.57 4.30
C HIS A 164 8.76 -4.52 3.18
N SER A 165 8.91 -4.01 1.96
CA SER A 165 9.25 -4.78 0.78
C SER A 165 10.04 -3.94 -0.23
N THR A 166 10.64 -4.59 -1.22
CA THR A 166 11.34 -3.92 -2.30
C THR A 166 11.01 -4.60 -3.62
N ILE A 167 10.52 -3.85 -4.60
CA ILE A 167 10.35 -4.34 -5.97
C ILE A 167 11.70 -4.20 -6.68
N ARG A 168 12.34 -5.34 -6.97
CA ARG A 168 13.50 -5.40 -7.85
C ARG A 168 13.04 -5.40 -9.30
N ARG A 169 13.52 -4.42 -10.06
CA ARG A 169 13.26 -4.24 -11.50
C ARG A 169 14.44 -4.80 -12.32
N PRO A 170 14.31 -4.96 -13.65
CA PRO A 170 15.41 -5.31 -14.54
C PRO A 170 16.62 -4.38 -14.42
N GLU A 171 17.79 -4.84 -14.89
CA GLU A 171 19.07 -4.15 -14.71
C GLU A 171 19.05 -2.69 -15.19
N GLY A 172 19.73 -1.82 -14.44
CA GLY A 172 19.76 -0.37 -14.69
C GLY A 172 18.65 0.43 -14.03
N LEU A 173 17.50 -0.17 -13.69
CA LEU A 173 16.41 0.51 -12.99
C LEU A 173 16.60 0.46 -11.46
N LYS A 174 16.37 1.61 -10.79
CA LYS A 174 16.38 1.66 -9.32
C LYS A 174 15.28 0.74 -8.74
N PRO A 175 15.55 -0.05 -7.69
CA PRO A 175 14.50 -0.75 -6.95
C PRO A 175 13.48 0.23 -6.37
N VAL A 176 12.24 -0.21 -6.17
CA VAL A 176 11.17 0.61 -5.58
C VAL A 176 10.84 0.12 -4.18
N ALA A 177 10.89 1.02 -3.20
CA ALA A 177 10.51 0.74 -1.82
C ALA A 177 8.98 0.71 -1.68
N VAL A 178 8.45 -0.39 -1.16
CA VAL A 178 7.01 -0.58 -0.91
C VAL A 178 6.80 -0.98 0.53
N ALA A 179 5.80 -0.40 1.20
CA ALA A 179 5.36 -0.86 2.52
C ALA A 179 3.85 -1.08 2.54
N TRP A 180 3.45 -2.26 2.98
CA TRP A 180 2.06 -2.69 3.09
C TRP A 180 1.57 -2.40 4.50
N ARG A 181 0.45 -1.69 4.63
CA ARG A 181 -0.20 -1.46 5.94
C ARG A 181 -1.35 -2.45 6.09
N LEU A 182 -1.23 -3.38 7.02
CA LEU A 182 -2.21 -4.43 7.28
C LEU A 182 -2.94 -4.17 8.60
N ARG A 183 -4.16 -4.69 8.70
CA ARG A 183 -4.89 -4.87 9.95
C ARG A 183 -5.42 -6.28 10.06
N LYS A 184 -5.44 -6.82 11.28
CA LYS A 184 -6.23 -8.02 11.60
C LYS A 184 -7.69 -7.61 11.78
N LEU A 185 -8.56 -8.04 10.87
CA LEU A 185 -10.00 -7.77 10.88
C LEU A 185 -10.75 -9.07 11.18
N LYS A 186 -11.22 -9.21 12.41
CA LYS A 186 -11.52 -10.53 13.00
C LYS A 186 -10.25 -11.39 12.92
N ASP A 187 -10.35 -12.61 12.40
CA ASP A 187 -9.24 -13.57 12.34
C ASP A 187 -8.41 -13.48 11.04
N ASN A 188 -8.70 -12.53 10.15
CA ASN A 188 -8.04 -12.41 8.84
C ASN A 188 -7.27 -11.09 8.72
N TYR A 189 -6.06 -11.12 8.17
CA TYR A 189 -5.38 -9.90 7.75
C TYR A 189 -6.04 -9.32 6.50
N LYS A 190 -6.04 -7.99 6.41
CA LYS A 190 -6.37 -7.25 5.19
C LYS A 190 -5.40 -6.08 5.03
N ILE A 191 -4.96 -5.82 3.80
CA ILE A 191 -4.26 -4.58 3.46
C ILE A 191 -5.26 -3.43 3.55
N VAL A 192 -4.89 -2.37 4.26
CA VAL A 192 -5.68 -1.14 4.42
C VAL A 192 -5.03 0.08 3.77
N ASP A 193 -3.76 -0.04 3.34
CA ASP A 193 -3.04 0.98 2.57
C ASP A 193 -1.77 0.38 1.95
N VAL A 194 -1.28 1.01 0.89
CA VAL A 194 0.05 0.73 0.32
C VAL A 194 0.82 2.04 0.34
N MET A 195 2.10 1.97 0.68
CA MET A 195 3.03 3.10 0.59
C MET A 195 4.10 2.79 -0.44
N VAL A 196 4.37 3.73 -1.34
CA VAL A 196 5.40 3.63 -2.38
C VAL A 196 6.36 4.79 -2.17
N GLU A 197 7.66 4.52 -2.05
CA GLU A 197 8.68 5.53 -1.68
C GLU A 197 8.29 6.34 -0.43
N GLY A 198 7.66 5.67 0.55
CA GLY A 198 7.17 6.28 1.80
C GLY A 198 5.87 7.08 1.68
N LEU A 199 5.29 7.24 0.48
CA LEU A 199 4.05 7.97 0.25
C LEU A 199 2.83 7.04 0.27
N SER A 200 1.86 7.31 1.14
CA SER A 200 0.57 6.58 1.18
C SER A 200 -0.23 6.82 -0.10
N MET A 201 -0.59 5.71 -0.76
CA MET A 201 -1.39 5.69 -1.97
C MET A 201 -2.80 6.18 -1.69
N GLY A 202 -3.48 5.63 -0.67
CA GLY A 202 -4.85 6.03 -0.37
C GLY A 202 -4.96 7.46 0.16
N LEU A 203 -3.94 7.98 0.87
CA LEU A 203 -3.91 9.40 1.27
C LEU A 203 -3.76 10.32 0.05
N THR A 204 -2.96 9.92 -0.93
CA THR A 204 -2.78 10.68 -2.17
C THR A 204 -4.08 10.68 -2.98
N GLN A 205 -4.72 9.53 -3.14
CA GLN A 205 -6.02 9.42 -3.81
C GLN A 205 -7.12 10.21 -3.09
N GLN A 206 -7.13 10.23 -1.74
CA GLN A 206 -8.05 11.04 -0.95
C GLN A 206 -7.89 12.54 -1.21
N LYS A 207 -6.65 13.02 -1.35
CA LYS A 207 -6.35 14.43 -1.67
C LYS A 207 -6.82 14.79 -3.09
N GLU A 208 -6.60 13.89 -4.06
CA GLU A 208 -7.04 14.05 -5.44
C GLU A 208 -8.57 14.09 -5.54
N PHE A 209 -9.27 13.08 -5.02
CA PHE A 209 -10.74 13.04 -5.02
C PHE A 209 -11.35 14.22 -4.27
N SER A 210 -10.73 14.63 -3.16
CA SER A 210 -11.14 15.85 -2.46
C SER A 210 -10.96 17.12 -3.29
N SER A 211 -10.01 17.14 -4.24
CA SER A 211 -9.81 18.25 -5.18
C SER A 211 -10.84 18.24 -6.30
N VAL A 212 -11.06 17.10 -6.95
CA VAL A 212 -12.11 16.91 -7.97
C VAL A 212 -13.46 17.33 -7.42
N ILE A 213 -13.84 16.88 -6.21
CA ILE A 213 -15.10 17.26 -5.59
C ILE A 213 -15.17 18.77 -5.30
N ARG A 214 -14.08 19.41 -4.84
CA ARG A 214 -14.06 20.88 -4.61
C ARG A 214 -14.25 21.66 -5.91
N GLN A 215 -13.57 21.26 -6.97
CA GLN A 215 -13.67 21.89 -8.29
C GLN A 215 -15.07 21.73 -8.88
N ASN A 216 -15.74 20.61 -8.63
CA ASN A 216 -17.11 20.34 -9.04
C ASN A 216 -18.15 20.76 -7.96
N GLY A 217 -18.02 21.98 -7.43
CA GLY A 217 -19.02 22.60 -6.55
C GLY A 217 -19.24 21.92 -5.19
N GLY A 218 -18.32 21.06 -4.75
CA GLY A 218 -18.39 20.35 -3.46
C GLY A 218 -19.30 19.12 -3.45
N LYS A 219 -19.86 18.70 -4.60
CA LYS A 219 -20.82 17.60 -4.75
C LYS A 219 -20.13 16.28 -5.13
N VAL A 220 -20.58 15.16 -4.57
CA VAL A 220 -19.99 13.83 -4.84
C VAL A 220 -20.24 13.40 -6.28
N GLN A 221 -21.41 13.72 -6.84
CA GLN A 221 -21.72 13.59 -8.27
C GLN A 221 -20.57 13.97 -9.22
N GLY A 222 -19.88 15.10 -8.98
CA GLY A 222 -18.77 15.54 -9.83
C GLY A 222 -17.56 14.60 -9.85
N LEU A 223 -17.32 13.86 -8.77
CA LEU A 223 -16.37 12.76 -8.75
C LEU A 223 -16.91 11.52 -9.47
N LEU A 224 -18.20 11.20 -9.32
CA LEU A 224 -18.81 10.06 -10.01
C LEU A 224 -18.71 10.22 -11.54
N ASP A 225 -18.90 11.43 -12.04
CA ASP A 225 -18.81 11.73 -13.46
C ASP A 225 -17.36 11.75 -13.97
N GLU A 226 -16.41 12.19 -13.14
CA GLU A 226 -14.98 12.06 -13.43
C GLU A 226 -14.53 10.59 -13.48
N LEU A 227 -14.99 9.74 -12.54
CA LEU A 227 -14.69 8.31 -12.53
C LEU A 227 -15.25 7.58 -13.76
N LYS A 228 -16.43 7.99 -14.28
CA LYS A 228 -17.00 7.47 -15.53
C LYS A 228 -16.09 7.83 -16.72
N LYS A 229 -15.76 9.11 -16.91
CA LYS A 229 -14.85 9.56 -17.98
C LYS A 229 -13.52 8.81 -17.98
N ARG A 230 -12.93 8.57 -16.80
CA ARG A 230 -11.69 7.80 -16.66
C ARG A 230 -11.87 6.34 -17.07
N LEU A 231 -13.00 5.71 -16.78
CA LEU A 231 -13.30 4.36 -17.26
C LEU A 231 -13.49 4.31 -18.77
N ASP A 232 -14.22 5.27 -19.34
CA ASP A 232 -14.45 5.37 -20.78
C ASP A 232 -13.13 5.57 -21.55
N ALA A 233 -12.16 6.29 -20.96
CA ALA A 233 -10.81 6.49 -21.51
C ALA A 233 -9.85 5.29 -21.31
N ASN A 234 -10.23 4.25 -20.56
CA ASN A 234 -9.44 3.03 -20.34
C ASN A 234 -10.21 1.74 -20.77
N THR A 235 -11.22 1.92 -21.63
CA THR A 235 -11.98 0.84 -22.27
C THR A 235 -11.39 0.53 -23.63
#